data_AF-A0A925KQR8-F1
#
_entry.id   AF-A0A925KQR8-F1
#
_cell.length_a   1.000
_cell.length_b   1.000
_cell.length_c   1.000
_cell.angle_alpha   90.00
_cell.angle_beta   90.00
_cell.angle_gamma   90.00
#
_symmetry.space_group_name_H-M   'P 1'
#
loop_
_entity.id
_entity.type
_entity.pdbx_description
1 polymer ?
#
loop_
_entity_poly.entity_id
_entity_poly.type
_entity_poly.pdbx_seq_one_letter_code
_entity_poly.pdbx_strand_id
1 'polypeptide(L)'
;MISGKQLLQARKKRNWEQVEAAERLGISQPYLSLLEKGKRPLTKSLANLVVKVYDLPPTALPIEKFLGKLPTVGEKQLAAEIAALGYPKLAHLNRNGRKKNPAEVLL
;
A
#
# COMPACT_ATOMS: atom_id res chain seq x y z
N MET A 1 -0.53 1.86 -7.34
CA MET A 1 -1.37 0.84 -6.67
C MET A 1 -0.93 -0.53 -7.10
N ILE A 2 -0.77 -1.46 -6.16
CA ILE A 2 -0.37 -2.83 -6.46
C ILE A 2 -1.44 -3.59 -7.28
N SER A 3 -1.01 -4.16 -8.40
CA SER A 3 -1.84 -5.00 -9.28
C SER A 3 -1.71 -6.48 -8.94
N GLY A 4 -2.67 -7.30 -9.38
CA GLY A 4 -2.62 -8.76 -9.24
C GLY A 4 -1.33 -9.39 -9.80
N LYS A 5 -0.82 -8.86 -10.92
CA LYS A 5 0.47 -9.27 -11.50
C LYS A 5 1.65 -8.93 -10.59
N GLN A 6 1.65 -7.76 -9.95
CA GLN A 6 2.69 -7.37 -9.00
C GLN A 6 2.64 -8.22 -7.72
N LEU A 7 1.44 -8.60 -7.26
CA LEU A 7 1.26 -9.54 -6.15
C LEU A 7 1.87 -10.91 -6.47
N LEU A 8 1.59 -11.45 -7.66
CA LEU A 8 2.18 -12.71 -8.13
C LEU A 8 3.73 -12.64 -8.16
N GLN A 9 4.28 -11.54 -8.66
CA GLN A 9 5.73 -11.33 -8.70
C GLN A 9 6.33 -11.21 -7.30
N ALA A 10 5.67 -10.51 -6.38
CA ALA A 10 6.10 -10.39 -4.99
C ALA A 10 6.13 -11.76 -4.28
N ARG A 11 5.11 -12.60 -4.52
CA ARG A 11 5.07 -13.98 -4.02
C ARG A 11 6.22 -14.83 -4.57
N LYS A 12 6.43 -14.81 -5.89
CA LYS A 12 7.53 -15.55 -6.53
C LYS A 12 8.90 -15.10 -6.03
N LYS A 13 9.12 -13.80 -5.82
CA LYS A 13 10.38 -13.28 -5.26
C LYS A 13 10.67 -13.78 -3.85
N ARG A 14 9.64 -14.08 -3.07
CA ARG A 14 9.78 -14.66 -1.72
C ARG A 14 9.76 -16.19 -1.70
N ASN A 15 9.70 -16.85 -2.87
CA ASN A 15 9.57 -18.29 -3.02
C ASN A 15 8.41 -18.91 -2.23
N TRP A 16 7.34 -18.14 -2.00
CA TRP A 16 6.15 -18.64 -1.28
C TRP A 16 5.23 -19.41 -2.20
N GLU A 17 4.72 -20.53 -1.69
CA GLU A 17 3.61 -21.21 -2.33
C GLU A 17 2.32 -20.41 -2.20
N GLN A 18 1.34 -20.73 -3.05
CA GLN A 18 0.07 -19.99 -3.05
C GLN A 18 -0.73 -20.22 -1.77
N VAL A 19 -0.65 -21.41 -1.17
CA VAL A 19 -1.29 -21.73 0.10
C VAL A 19 -0.65 -20.94 1.23
N GLU A 20 0.69 -20.99 1.33
CA GLU A 20 1.46 -20.25 2.34
C GLU A 20 1.21 -18.74 2.26
N ALA A 21 1.21 -18.18 1.05
CA ALA A 21 0.90 -16.77 0.82
C ALA A 21 -0.52 -16.39 1.24
N ALA A 22 -1.49 -17.28 1.01
CA ALA A 22 -2.89 -17.06 1.36
C ALA A 22 -3.09 -17.10 2.88
N GLU A 23 -2.44 -18.04 3.58
CA GLU A 23 -2.42 -18.12 5.04
C GLU A 23 -1.82 -16.87 5.68
N ARG A 24 -0.65 -16.43 5.20
CA ARG A 24 0.00 -15.19 5.69
C ARG A 24 -0.86 -13.94 5.47
N LEU A 25 -1.73 -13.96 4.46
CA LEU A 25 -2.68 -12.89 4.15
C LEU A 25 -4.05 -13.08 4.83
N GLY A 26 -4.30 -14.20 5.51
CA GLY A 26 -5.59 -14.52 6.13
C GLY A 26 -6.73 -14.68 5.12
N ILE A 27 -6.44 -15.13 3.89
CA ILE A 27 -7.42 -15.33 2.83
C ILE A 27 -7.38 -16.77 2.31
N SER A 28 -8.40 -17.18 1.55
CA SER A 28 -8.39 -18.50 0.92
C SER A 28 -7.46 -18.55 -0.30
N GLN A 29 -6.80 -19.69 -0.52
CA GLN A 29 -5.94 -19.91 -1.69
C GLN A 29 -6.65 -19.66 -3.05
N PRO A 30 -7.91 -20.09 -3.26
CA PRO A 30 -8.63 -19.77 -4.49
C PRO A 30 -8.85 -18.26 -4.67
N TYR A 31 -9.09 -17.53 -3.56
CA TYR A 31 -9.24 -16.09 -3.61
C TYR A 31 -7.93 -15.40 -4.01
N LEU A 32 -6.79 -15.83 -3.44
CA LEU A 32 -5.47 -15.36 -3.88
C LEU A 32 -5.24 -15.62 -5.39
N SER A 33 -5.64 -16.78 -5.88
CA SER A 33 -5.55 -17.11 -7.32
C SER A 33 -6.36 -16.16 -8.21
N LEU A 34 -7.57 -15.80 -7.79
CA LEU A 34 -8.40 -14.84 -8.53
C LEU A 34 -7.78 -13.43 -8.53
N LEU A 35 -7.15 -13.03 -7.43
CA LEU A 35 -6.47 -11.74 -7.32
C LEU A 35 -5.21 -11.71 -8.21
N GLU A 36 -4.37 -12.74 -8.16
CA GLU A 36 -3.16 -12.84 -8.99
C GLU A 36 -3.48 -12.86 -10.49
N LYS A 37 -4.59 -13.51 -10.88
CA LYS A 37 -5.09 -13.54 -12.27
C LYS A 37 -5.82 -12.26 -12.69
N GLY A 38 -6.03 -11.30 -11.78
CA GLY A 38 -6.78 -10.07 -12.05
C GLY A 38 -8.28 -10.29 -12.29
N LYS A 39 -8.82 -11.45 -11.91
CA LYS A 39 -10.26 -11.75 -12.00
C LYS A 39 -11.07 -11.05 -10.91
N ARG A 40 -10.42 -10.67 -9.81
CA ARG A 40 -10.99 -9.80 -8.77
C ARG A 40 -10.05 -8.62 -8.49
N PRO A 41 -10.60 -7.41 -8.26
CA PRO A 41 -9.79 -6.27 -7.86
C PRO A 41 -9.29 -6.43 -6.42
N LEU A 42 -8.10 -5.92 -6.13
CA LEU A 42 -7.59 -5.80 -4.77
C LEU A 42 -8.34 -4.68 -4.03
N THR A 43 -8.92 -4.98 -2.88
CA THR A 43 -9.50 -3.97 -2.00
C THR A 43 -8.39 -3.14 -1.33
N LYS A 44 -8.70 -1.92 -0.88
CA LYS A 44 -7.73 -1.04 -0.20
C LYS A 44 -7.12 -1.72 1.03
N SER A 45 -7.95 -2.33 1.88
CA SER A 45 -7.51 -3.02 3.08
C SER A 45 -6.56 -4.18 2.77
N LEU A 46 -6.85 -4.94 1.71
CA LEU A 46 -6.00 -6.05 1.30
C LEU A 46 -4.68 -5.58 0.69
N ALA A 47 -4.69 -4.48 -0.09
CA ALA A 47 -3.47 -3.89 -0.60
C ALA A 47 -2.54 -3.39 0.52
N ASN A 48 -3.09 -2.79 1.58
CA ASN A 48 -2.32 -2.40 2.76
C ASN A 48 -1.72 -3.62 3.47
N LEU A 49 -2.49 -4.70 3.61
CA LEU A 49 -2.03 -5.94 4.22
C LEU A 49 -0.90 -6.57 3.38
N VAL A 50 -1.05 -6.61 2.06
CA VAL A 50 -0.02 -7.09 1.15
C VAL A 50 1.26 -6.28 1.28
N VAL A 51 1.17 -4.94 1.29
CA VAL A 51 2.36 -4.09 1.46
C VAL A 51 3.07 -4.39 2.78
N LYS A 52 2.31 -4.63 3.87
CA LYS A 52 2.86 -4.97 5.19
C LYS A 52 3.48 -6.38 5.23
N VAL A 53 2.78 -7.39 4.71
CA VAL A 53 3.20 -8.81 4.79
C VAL A 53 4.37 -9.10 3.84
N TYR A 54 4.36 -8.49 2.66
CA TYR A 54 5.41 -8.66 1.66
C TYR A 54 6.55 -7.65 1.80
N ASP A 55 6.48 -6.75 2.80
CA ASP A 55 7.42 -5.65 3.05
C ASP A 55 7.75 -4.86 1.77
N LEU A 56 6.69 -4.48 1.04
CA LEU A 56 6.81 -3.77 -0.23
C LEU A 56 7.03 -2.28 0.00
N PRO A 57 7.64 -1.57 -0.97
CA PRO A 57 7.82 -0.14 -0.85
C PRO A 57 6.47 0.60 -0.74
N PRO A 58 6.39 1.72 0.00
CA PRO A 58 5.16 2.51 0.18
C PRO A 58 4.52 2.98 -1.14
N THR A 59 5.29 3.03 -2.23
CA THR A 59 4.81 3.34 -3.59
C THR A 59 3.81 2.31 -4.13
N ALA A 60 3.77 1.10 -3.56
CA ALA A 60 2.82 0.06 -3.91
C ALA A 60 1.43 0.29 -3.29
N LEU A 61 1.30 1.17 -2.29
CA LEU A 61 0.02 1.47 -1.65
C LEU A 61 -0.99 2.02 -2.67
N PRO A 62 -2.29 1.74 -2.49
CA PRO A 62 -3.33 2.43 -3.25
C PRO A 62 -3.18 3.93 -3.09
N ILE A 63 -3.25 4.67 -4.19
CA ILE A 63 -3.38 6.12 -4.16
C ILE A 63 -4.88 6.38 -4.08
N GLU A 64 -5.35 7.10 -3.07
CA GLU A 64 -6.71 7.62 -3.07
C GLU A 64 -6.86 8.55 -4.28
N LYS A 65 -7.58 8.10 -5.32
CA LYS A 65 -7.98 9.00 -6.40
C LYS A 65 -8.94 10.02 -5.78
N PHE A 66 -8.50 11.27 -5.68
CA PHE A 66 -9.35 12.41 -5.34
C PHE A 66 -10.34 12.66 -6.49
N LEU A 67 -11.41 11.86 -6.53
CA LEU A 67 -12.56 12.13 -7.38
C LEU A 67 -13.36 13.27 -6.73
N GLY A 68 -12.99 14.52 -7.01
CA GLY A 68 -13.93 15.64 -6.92
C GLY A 68 -13.58 16.87 -6.08
N LYS A 69 -12.44 16.91 -5.38
CA LYS A 69 -11.83 18.13 -4.82
C LYS A 69 -10.51 17.74 -4.16
N LEU A 70 -9.42 18.45 -4.49
CA LEU A 70 -8.21 18.40 -3.66
C LEU A 70 -8.61 18.96 -2.30
N PRO A 71 -8.46 18.20 -1.19
CA PRO A 71 -8.60 18.81 0.11
C PRO A 71 -7.59 19.95 0.19
N THR A 72 -8.01 21.14 0.60
CA THR A 72 -7.09 22.19 1.03
C THR A 72 -6.41 21.69 2.31
N VAL A 73 -5.34 20.92 2.13
CA VAL A 73 -4.54 20.38 3.23
C VAL A 73 -3.81 21.56 3.85
N GLY A 74 -4.12 21.88 5.11
CA GLY A 74 -3.41 22.93 5.82
C GLY A 74 -1.92 22.60 5.97
N GLU A 75 -1.06 23.62 6.00
CA GLU A 75 0.41 23.48 6.02
C GLU A 75 0.91 22.49 7.08
N LYS A 76 0.30 22.49 8.27
CA LYS A 76 0.63 21.56 9.38
C LYS A 76 0.39 20.09 9.01
N GLN A 77 -0.69 19.82 8.28
CA GLN A 77 -1.08 18.48 7.88
C GLN A 77 -0.20 17.98 6.73
N LEU A 78 0.14 18.86 5.78
CA LEU A 78 1.12 18.56 4.74
C LEU A 78 2.51 18.26 5.34
N ALA A 79 2.97 19.08 6.29
CA ALA A 79 4.26 18.87 6.95
C ALA A 79 4.32 17.53 7.70
N ALA A 80 3.22 17.09 8.33
CA ALA A 80 3.12 15.79 8.97
C ALA A 80 3.16 14.62 7.96
N GLU A 81 2.55 14.77 6.79
CA GLU A 81 2.59 13.75 5.74
C GLU A 81 3.98 13.61 5.12
N ILE A 82 4.66 14.72 4.86
CA ILE A 82 6.06 14.70 4.39
C ILE A 82 6.99 14.10 5.46
N ALA A 83 6.76 14.42 6.74
CA ALA A 83 7.49 13.79 7.85
C ALA A 83 7.30 12.27 7.89
N ALA A 84 6.09 11.77 7.63
CA ALA A 84 5.78 10.35 7.58
C ALA A 84 6.49 9.61 6.42
N LEU A 85 6.90 10.33 5.37
CA LEU A 85 7.73 9.82 4.28
C LEU A 85 9.22 9.73 4.64
N GLY A 86 9.63 10.17 5.83
CA GLY A 86 11.01 10.08 6.33
C GLY A 86 11.88 11.29 6.01
N TYR A 87 11.28 12.46 5.73
CA TYR A 87 12.05 13.67 5.41
C TYR A 87 12.78 14.22 6.65
N PRO A 88 14.13 14.34 6.64
CA PRO A 88 14.91 14.63 7.85
C PRO A 88 14.54 15.93 8.56
N LYS A 89 14.31 17.01 7.78
CA LYS A 89 13.98 18.35 8.32
C LYS A 89 12.61 18.39 9.02
N LEU A 90 11.73 17.44 8.74
CA LEU A 90 10.39 17.37 9.31
C LEU A 90 10.19 16.16 10.24
N ALA A 91 11.25 15.38 10.51
CA ALA A 91 11.16 14.15 11.31
C ALA A 91 10.56 14.37 12.71
N HIS A 92 10.69 15.57 13.29
CA HIS A 92 10.09 15.95 14.56
C HIS A 92 8.55 15.94 14.56
N LEU A 93 7.91 15.98 13.38
CA LEU A 93 6.46 15.91 13.21
C LEU A 93 5.95 14.46 13.03
N ASN A 94 6.84 13.47 12.91
CA ASN A 94 6.51 12.07 12.64
C ASN A 94 6.12 11.28 13.91
N ARG A 95 5.27 11.85 14.78
CA ARG A 95 4.85 11.15 16.00
C ARG A 95 3.79 10.07 15.75
N ASN A 96 2.96 10.20 14.70
CA ASN A 96 1.82 9.32 14.41
C ASN A 96 1.56 9.12 12.89
N GLY A 97 2.57 9.27 12.04
CA GLY A 97 2.40 9.28 10.58
C GLY A 97 1.91 7.95 10.01
N ARG A 98 0.66 7.90 9.51
CA ARG A 98 0.19 6.78 8.69
C ARG A 98 1.06 6.70 7.43
N LYS A 99 1.63 5.52 7.13
CA LYS A 99 2.34 5.29 5.87
C LYS A 99 1.37 5.47 4.70
N LYS A 100 1.54 6.55 3.94
CA LYS A 100 0.80 6.86 2.71
C LYS A 100 1.66 6.62 1.49
N ASN A 101 1.04 6.51 0.31
CA ASN A 101 1.79 6.51 -0.93
C ASN A 101 2.44 7.90 -1.10
N PRO A 102 3.75 8.02 -1.33
CA PRO A 102 4.39 9.33 -1.52
C PRO A 102 3.77 10.16 -2.64
N ALA A 103 3.17 9.54 -3.65
CA ALA A 103 2.44 10.24 -4.71
C ALA A 103 1.21 11.00 -4.19
N GLU A 104 0.60 10.61 -3.06
CA GLU A 104 -0.54 11.35 -2.48
C GLU A 104 -0.14 12.71 -1.91
N VAL A 105 1.13 12.88 -1.53
CA VAL A 105 1.63 14.13 -0.90
C VAL A 105 1.96 15.19 -1.95
N LEU A 106 2.12 14.79 -3.22
CA LEU A 106 2.48 15.67 -4.34
C LEU A 106 1.27 16.12 -5.19
N LEU A 107 0.06 15.64 -4.87
CA LEU A 107 -1.18 15.96 -5.60
C LEU A 107 -1.92 17.12 -4.94
#